data_AF-A0A9X2ZQH3-F1
#
_entry.id   AF-A0A9X2ZQH3-F1
#
_cell.length_a   1.000
_cell.length_b   1.000
_cell.length_c   1.000
_cell.angle_alpha   90.00
_cell.angle_beta   90.00
_cell.angle_gamma   90.00
#
_symmetry.space_group_name_H-M   'P 1'
#
loop_
_entity.id
_entity.type
_entity.pdbx_description
1 polymer ?
#
loop_
_entity_poly.entity_id
_entity_poly.type
_entity_poly.pdbx_seq_one_letter_code
_entity_poly.pdbx_strand_id
1 'polypeptide(L)'
;MEQYTEENCNEAKGIFDNLISKMVTSGENGNKNEKEKCFEIAIKSLNKLNEKDEGIIETGEREDLCELIDQITLASGLDPKDYAEGEGIADLWGEW
;
A
#
# COMPACT_ATOMS: atom_id res chain seq x y z
N MET A 1 0.27 9.28 24.84
CA MET A 1 0.26 9.96 23.54
C MET A 1 -0.92 9.42 22.78
N GLU A 2 -1.54 10.23 21.92
CA GLU A 2 -2.60 9.75 21.04
C GLU A 2 -1.93 8.93 19.93
N GLN A 3 -2.32 7.67 19.78
CA GLN A 3 -1.73 6.73 18.81
C GLN A 3 -1.96 7.19 17.36
N TYR A 4 -3.12 7.80 17.11
CA TYR A 4 -3.51 8.34 15.81
C TYR A 4 -3.60 9.86 15.93
N THR A 5 -2.59 10.55 15.42
CA THR A 5 -2.59 12.01 15.34
C THR A 5 -3.05 12.44 13.95
N GLU A 6 -3.58 13.66 13.84
CA GLU A 6 -3.93 14.20 12.52
C GLU A 6 -2.72 14.19 11.56
N GLU A 7 -1.51 14.42 12.07
CA GLU A 7 -0.27 14.38 11.28
C GLU A 7 -0.03 12.98 10.70
N ASN A 8 -0.02 11.94 11.55
CA ASN A 8 0.34 10.59 11.12
C ASN A 8 -0.76 9.94 10.25
N CYS A 9 -2.04 10.24 10.51
CA CYS A 9 -3.14 9.83 9.64
C CYS A 9 -3.08 10.52 8.27
N ASN A 10 -2.73 11.81 8.23
CA ASN A 10 -2.56 12.53 6.96
C ASN A 10 -1.35 12.03 6.18
N GLU A 11 -0.27 11.61 6.85
CA GLU A 11 0.89 11.00 6.22
C GLU A 11 0.53 9.65 5.59
N ALA A 12 -0.16 8.76 6.32
CA ALA A 12 -0.69 7.50 5.78
C ALA A 12 -1.60 7.72 4.58
N LYS A 13 -2.56 8.66 4.69
CA LYS A 13 -3.44 9.05 3.59
C LYS A 13 -2.66 9.55 2.38
N GLY A 14 -1.63 10.37 2.59
CA GLY A 14 -0.78 10.89 1.52
C GLY A 14 -0.04 9.80 0.74
N ILE A 15 0.35 8.71 1.43
CA ILE A 15 0.96 7.54 0.78
C ILE A 15 -0.02 6.89 -0.21
N PHE A 16 -1.26 6.66 0.20
CA PHE A 16 -2.28 6.09 -0.69
C PHE A 16 -2.74 7.06 -1.78
N ASP A 17 -2.91 8.35 -1.47
CA ASP A 17 -3.26 9.36 -2.48
C ASP A 17 -2.21 9.40 -3.60
N ASN A 18 -0.93 9.27 -3.26
CA ASN A 18 0.15 9.18 -4.25
C ASN A 18 0.09 7.87 -5.04
N LEU A 19 -0.08 6.72 -4.37
CA LEU A 19 -0.22 5.42 -5.04
C LEU A 19 -1.36 5.45 -6.06
N ILE A 20 -2.56 5.88 -5.65
CA ILE A 20 -3.74 5.97 -6.51
C ILE A 20 -3.50 6.93 -7.66
N SER A 21 -2.91 8.10 -7.41
CA SER A 21 -2.58 9.07 -8.47
C SER A 21 -1.64 8.48 -9.52
N LYS A 22 -0.66 7.66 -9.09
CA LYS A 22 0.22 6.92 -10.00
C LYS A 22 -0.53 5.86 -10.79
N MET A 23 -1.42 5.10 -10.15
CA MET A 23 -2.26 4.10 -10.86
C MET A 23 -3.14 4.76 -11.92
N VAL A 24 -3.78 5.89 -11.60
CA VAL A 24 -4.59 6.67 -12.55
C VAL A 24 -3.74 7.17 -13.72
N THR A 25 -2.53 7.67 -13.44
CA THR A 25 -1.62 8.18 -14.48
C THR A 25 -1.12 7.06 -15.40
N SER A 26 -0.76 5.90 -14.83
CA SER A 26 -0.32 4.74 -15.60
C SER A 26 -1.47 4.13 -16.42
N GLY A 27 -2.71 4.24 -15.94
CA GLY A 27 -3.90 3.67 -16.56
C GLY A 27 -3.93 2.14 -16.50
N GLU A 28 -5.06 1.55 -16.87
CA GLU A 28 -5.30 0.09 -16.78
C GLU A 28 -4.26 -0.73 -17.56
N ASN A 29 -3.86 -0.27 -18.76
CA ASN A 29 -2.86 -0.93 -19.60
C ASN A 29 -1.42 -0.43 -19.38
N GLY A 30 -1.18 0.34 -18.30
CA GLY A 30 0.16 0.80 -17.94
C GLY A 30 1.13 -0.36 -17.63
N ASN A 31 2.42 -0.08 -17.69
CA ASN A 31 3.46 -1.09 -17.48
C ASN A 31 3.32 -1.75 -16.09
N LYS A 32 3.19 -3.09 -16.07
CA LYS A 32 3.03 -3.89 -14.86
C LYS A 32 4.14 -3.63 -13.83
N ASN A 33 5.41 -3.71 -14.25
CA ASN A 33 6.55 -3.53 -13.34
C ASN A 33 6.61 -2.11 -12.75
N GLU A 34 6.23 -1.08 -13.53
CA GLU A 34 6.15 0.30 -13.01
C GLU A 34 5.05 0.46 -11.97
N LYS A 35 3.92 -0.24 -12.15
CA LYS A 35 2.84 -0.26 -11.16
C LYS A 35 3.26 -0.98 -9.89
N GLU A 36 3.83 -2.18 -10.00
CA GLU A 36 4.36 -2.96 -8.87
C GLU A 36 5.35 -2.14 -8.04
N LYS A 37 6.25 -1.41 -8.71
CA LYS A 37 7.19 -0.51 -8.02
C LYS A 37 6.49 0.60 -7.24
N CYS A 38 5.32 1.08 -7.69
CA CYS A 38 4.55 2.05 -6.91
C CYS A 38 3.97 1.42 -5.64
N PHE A 39 3.51 0.16 -5.68
CA PHE A 39 3.07 -0.56 -4.49
C PHE A 39 4.21 -0.79 -3.51
N GLU A 40 5.38 -1.23 -4.00
CA GLU A 40 6.58 -1.37 -3.17
C GLU A 40 6.95 -0.05 -2.47
N ILE A 41 6.91 1.08 -3.20
CA ILE A 41 7.17 2.40 -2.62
C ILE A 41 6.15 2.76 -1.55
N ALA A 42 4.86 2.45 -1.76
CA ALA A 42 3.81 2.75 -0.79
C ALA A 42 4.00 1.94 0.50
N ILE A 43 4.22 0.63 0.38
CA ILE A 43 4.47 -0.26 1.52
C ILE A 43 5.72 0.17 2.30
N LYS A 44 6.84 0.46 1.61
CA LYS A 44 8.05 0.96 2.27
C LYS A 44 7.84 2.30 2.97
N SER A 45 6.95 3.14 2.45
CA SER A 45 6.58 4.39 3.11
C SER A 45 5.74 4.16 4.36
N LEU A 46 4.83 3.19 4.34
CA LEU A 46 4.04 2.79 5.51
C LEU A 46 4.94 2.18 6.61
N ASN A 47 5.90 1.34 6.23
CA ASN A 47 6.90 0.81 7.18
C ASN A 47 7.68 1.93 7.86
N LYS A 48 8.17 2.92 7.09
CA LYS A 48 8.87 4.09 7.65
C LYS A 48 7.99 4.95 8.55
N LEU A 49 6.71 5.12 8.20
CA LEU A 49 5.75 5.80 9.06
C LEU A 49 5.59 5.06 10.40
N ASN A 50 5.48 3.74 10.37
CA ASN A 50 5.37 2.93 11.57
C ASN A 50 6.66 2.88 12.40
N GLU A 51 7.83 3.00 11.77
CA GLU A 51 9.12 3.16 12.48
C GLU A 51 9.25 4.52 13.17
N LYS A 52 8.71 5.59 12.55
CA LYS A 52 8.71 6.96 13.10
C LYS A 52 7.73 7.09 14.26
N ASP A 53 6.52 6.57 14.07
CA ASP A 53 5.40 6.65 15.00
C ASP A 53 5.01 5.22 15.43
N GLU A 54 5.83 4.62 16.30
CA GLU A 54 5.66 3.24 16.77
C GLU A 54 4.23 3.00 17.27
N GLY A 55 3.56 2.02 16.68
CA GLY A 55 2.21 1.59 17.05
C GLY A 55 1.09 2.17 16.19
N ILE A 56 1.37 2.95 15.15
CA ILE A 56 0.31 3.38 14.21
C ILE A 56 -0.20 2.23 13.33
N ILE A 57 0.65 1.24 13.01
CA ILE A 57 0.25 0.03 12.28
C ILE A 57 0.51 -1.18 13.17
N GLU A 58 -0.56 -1.67 13.80
CA GLU A 58 -0.58 -2.97 14.48
C GLU A 58 -1.24 -4.02 13.57
N THR A 59 -1.55 -5.20 14.11
CA THR A 59 -2.13 -6.30 13.33
C THR A 59 -3.45 -5.91 12.66
N GLY A 60 -4.34 -5.23 13.37
CA GLY A 60 -5.65 -4.84 12.82
C GLY A 60 -5.53 -3.85 11.67
N GLU A 61 -4.73 -2.79 11.86
CA GLU A 61 -4.49 -1.82 10.80
C GLU A 61 -3.76 -2.45 9.62
N ARG A 62 -2.84 -3.38 9.87
CA ARG A 62 -2.17 -4.10 8.79
C ARG A 62 -3.15 -4.90 7.94
N GLU A 63 -4.11 -5.58 8.55
CA GLU A 63 -5.17 -6.31 7.83
C GLU A 63 -6.01 -5.35 6.97
N ASP A 64 -6.48 -4.23 7.54
CA ASP A 64 -7.25 -3.21 6.80
C ASP A 64 -6.45 -2.60 5.63
N LEU A 65 -5.15 -2.34 5.84
CA LEU A 65 -4.27 -1.79 4.82
C LEU A 65 -3.98 -2.80 3.71
N CYS A 66 -3.83 -4.09 4.03
CA CYS A 66 -3.71 -5.15 3.03
C CYS A 66 -4.97 -5.23 2.16
N GLU A 67 -6.16 -5.22 2.76
CA GLU A 67 -7.42 -5.21 2.02
C GLU A 67 -7.54 -4.01 1.07
N LEU A 68 -7.12 -2.81 1.52
CA LEU A 68 -7.08 -1.62 0.67
C LEU A 68 -6.09 -1.77 -0.49
N ILE A 69 -4.91 -2.34 -0.25
CA ILE A 69 -3.91 -2.58 -1.28
C ILE A 69 -4.45 -3.55 -2.34
N ASP A 70 -5.15 -4.61 -1.94
CA ASP A 70 -5.73 -5.57 -2.89
C ASP A 70 -6.84 -4.94 -3.74
N GLN A 71 -7.67 -4.08 -3.15
CA GLN A 71 -8.66 -3.30 -3.89
C GLN A 71 -8.00 -2.38 -4.92
N ILE A 72 -6.90 -1.69 -4.56
CA ILE A 72 -6.15 -0.84 -5.49
C ILE A 72 -5.49 -1.68 -6.58
N THR A 73 -5.00 -2.87 -6.25
CA THR A 73 -4.39 -3.83 -7.22
C THR A 73 -5.38 -4.18 -8.31
N LEU A 74 -6.58 -4.63 -7.93
CA LEU A 74 -7.67 -4.93 -8.86
C LEU A 74 -8.08 -3.69 -9.68
N ALA A 75 -8.26 -2.54 -9.03
CA ALA A 75 -8.63 -1.29 -9.71
C ALA A 75 -7.56 -0.78 -10.69
N SER A 76 -6.29 -1.14 -10.45
CA SER A 76 -5.17 -0.81 -11.33
C SER A 76 -5.03 -1.74 -12.54
N GLY A 77 -5.86 -2.77 -12.66
CA GLY A 77 -5.80 -3.76 -13.74
C GLY A 77 -4.70 -4.80 -13.55
N LEU A 78 -4.16 -4.95 -12.33
CA LEU A 78 -3.28 -6.04 -11.96
C LEU A 78 -4.12 -7.23 -11.45
N ASP A 79 -3.64 -8.46 -11.65
CA ASP A 79 -4.27 -9.66 -11.12
C ASP A 79 -3.58 -10.07 -9.80
N PRO A 80 -4.27 -10.02 -8.65
CA PRO A 80 -3.74 -10.50 -7.36
C PRO A 80 -3.14 -11.91 -7.44
N LYS A 81 -3.65 -12.76 -8.35
CA LYS A 81 -3.16 -14.14 -8.52
C LYS A 81 -1.72 -14.24 -9.00
N ASP A 82 -1.18 -13.15 -9.55
CA ASP A 82 0.21 -13.08 -10.01
C ASP A 82 1.21 -12.92 -8.85
N TYR A 83 0.73 -12.73 -7.61
CA TYR A 83 1.55 -12.35 -6.45
C TYR A 83 1.37 -13.34 -5.29
N ALA A 84 2.45 -13.57 -4.54
CA ALA A 84 2.45 -14.37 -3.30
C ALA A 84 1.68 -15.71 -3.42
N GLU A 85 1.95 -16.51 -4.45
CA GLU A 85 1.27 -17.78 -4.72
C GLU A 85 -0.27 -17.69 -4.88
N GLY A 86 -0.77 -16.48 -5.13
CA GLY A 86 -2.18 -16.20 -5.36
C GLY A 86 -2.87 -15.42 -4.24
N GLU A 87 -2.14 -15.09 -3.17
CA GLU A 87 -2.68 -14.39 -2.00
C GLU A 87 -2.83 -12.88 -2.24
N GLY A 88 -1.95 -12.26 -3.05
CA GLY A 88 -2.06 -10.85 -3.42
C GLY A 88 -0.74 -10.09 -3.34
N ILE A 89 -0.73 -8.86 -3.84
CA ILE A 89 0.47 -8.01 -3.76
C ILE A 89 0.70 -7.50 -2.33
N ALA A 90 -0.36 -7.42 -1.52
CA ALA A 90 -0.28 -7.03 -0.13
C ALA A 90 0.55 -8.03 0.70
N ASP A 91 0.55 -9.32 0.35
CA ASP A 91 1.35 -10.33 1.06
C ASP A 91 2.86 -10.21 0.82
N LEU A 92 3.28 -9.49 -0.22
CA LEU A 92 4.70 -9.13 -0.43
C LEU A 92 5.19 -8.10 0.58
N TRP A 93 4.30 -7.52 1.41
CA TRP A 93 4.68 -6.52 2.42
C TRP A 93 5.75 -7.05 3.37
N GLY A 94 5.70 -8.33 3.77
CA GLY A 94 6.74 -8.91 4.63
C GLY A 94 8.14 -8.92 4.00
N GLU A 95 8.23 -8.85 2.67
CA GLU A 95 9.48 -8.89 1.90
C GLU A 95 10.04 -7.49 1.59
N TRP A 96 9.23 -6.44 1.77
CA TRP A 96 9.54 -5.05 1.37
C TRP A 96 9.77 -4.13 2.55
#